data_AF-A0A6P7H7B0-F1
#
_entry.id   AF-A0A6P7H7B0-F1
#
_cell.length_a   1.000
_cell.length_b   1.000
_cell.length_c   1.000
_cell.angle_alpha   90.00
_cell.angle_beta   90.00
_cell.angle_gamma   90.00
#
_symmetry.space_group_name_H-M   'P 1'
#
loop_
_entity.id
_entity.type
_entity.pdbx_description
1 polymer ?
#
loop_
_entity_poly.entity_id
_entity_poly.type
_entity_poly.pdbx_seq_one_letter_code
_entity_poly.pdbx_strand_id
1 'polypeptide(L)'
;MHVIQYVPVFINESRPLVFVKTPSLRSGNEITTSNDKLDPASFIEIVDSTSALVKFQPDAIKQQEYAKELGGNETKGLAGQFVVQYEVERDPLGGEVLLQDGYFVHFFVPKDAEVIPKHVYFVLDTSGSMYGTKLQQLKDAMTSILDDIKPEDALSIVEFNSEIYIWDIENEKSIIAKWDNYWEPFEDLA
;
A
#
# COMPACT_ATOMS: atom_id res chain seq x y z
N MET A 1 26.75 -2.61 -20.47
CA MET A 1 25.60 -3.32 -19.89
C MET A 1 25.94 -3.57 -18.43
N HIS A 2 25.20 -3.01 -17.47
CA HIS A 2 25.41 -3.33 -16.05
C HIS A 2 24.55 -4.56 -15.75
N VAL A 3 25.22 -5.71 -15.56
CA VAL A 3 24.56 -6.95 -15.14
C VAL A 3 24.38 -6.82 -13.63
N ILE A 4 23.15 -6.96 -13.14
CA ILE A 4 22.94 -7.08 -11.70
C ILE A 4 23.59 -8.40 -11.30
N GLN A 5 24.71 -8.32 -10.59
CA GLN A 5 25.48 -9.51 -10.28
C GLN A 5 24.89 -10.24 -9.07
N TYR A 6 24.38 -9.50 -8.09
CA TYR A 6 23.93 -10.05 -6.80
C TYR A 6 23.24 -8.98 -5.94
N VAL A 7 22.08 -9.29 -5.37
CA VAL A 7 21.44 -8.49 -4.30
C VAL A 7 21.20 -9.40 -3.09
N PRO A 8 22.03 -9.27 -2.03
CA PRO A 8 21.78 -9.92 -0.74
C PRO A 8 20.86 -9.08 0.14
N VAL A 9 19.93 -9.73 0.82
CA VAL A 9 19.18 -9.15 1.93
C VAL A 9 19.33 -10.06 3.14
N PHE A 10 19.92 -9.54 4.21
CA PHE A 10 20.04 -10.22 5.50
C PHE A 10 18.96 -9.66 6.42
N ILE A 11 18.11 -10.56 6.92
CA ILE A 11 17.09 -10.26 7.92
C ILE A 11 17.62 -10.81 9.25
N ASN A 12 17.55 -10.00 10.30
CA ASN A 12 17.89 -10.38 11.67
C ASN A 12 16.97 -9.59 12.60
N GLU A 13 16.14 -10.32 13.34
CA GLU A 13 15.07 -9.76 14.16
C GLU A 13 15.16 -10.25 15.61
N SER A 14 14.59 -9.47 16.53
CA SER A 14 14.46 -9.84 17.95
C SER A 14 13.49 -11.01 18.18
N ARG A 15 12.54 -11.22 17.26
CA ARG A 15 11.45 -12.19 17.38
C ARG A 15 11.40 -13.13 16.18
N PRO A 16 10.83 -14.34 16.34
CA PRO A 16 10.81 -15.32 15.26
C PRO A 16 10.12 -14.80 13.99
N LEU A 17 10.62 -15.18 12.83
CA LEU A 17 10.04 -14.90 11.52
C LEU A 17 8.82 -15.80 11.29
N VAL A 18 7.68 -15.20 10.94
CA VAL A 18 6.45 -15.91 10.55
C VAL A 18 6.55 -16.36 9.09
N PHE A 19 7.01 -15.47 8.22
CA PHE A 19 7.28 -15.78 6.81
C PHE A 19 8.36 -14.88 6.25
N VAL A 20 9.01 -15.35 5.19
CA VAL A 20 9.87 -14.56 4.30
C VAL A 20 9.49 -14.93 2.88
N LYS A 21 9.18 -13.96 2.03
CA LYS A 21 8.79 -14.18 0.64
C LYS A 21 9.25 -13.06 -0.28
N THR A 22 9.31 -13.37 -1.56
CA THR A 22 9.74 -12.47 -2.62
C THR A 22 8.67 -12.45 -3.70
N PRO A 23 7.72 -11.50 -3.65
CA PRO A 23 6.68 -11.38 -4.69
C PRO A 23 7.27 -11.03 -6.06
N SER A 24 6.44 -11.12 -7.09
CA SER A 24 6.80 -10.78 -8.47
C SER A 24 7.48 -9.40 -8.56
N LEU A 25 8.48 -9.30 -9.43
CA LEU A 25 9.10 -8.04 -9.80
C LEU A 25 8.05 -7.07 -10.36
N ARG A 26 8.21 -5.77 -10.10
CA ARG A 26 7.27 -4.75 -10.58
C ARG A 26 7.96 -3.52 -11.15
N SER A 27 7.29 -2.87 -12.10
CA SER A 27 7.61 -1.50 -12.50
C SER A 27 7.07 -0.56 -11.41
N GLY A 28 7.80 0.49 -11.06
CA GLY A 28 7.65 1.14 -9.73
C GLY A 28 6.29 1.72 -9.37
N ASN A 29 5.38 1.91 -10.32
CA ASN A 29 4.05 2.50 -10.11
C ASN A 29 2.90 1.51 -10.30
N GLU A 30 3.17 0.23 -10.54
CA GLU A 30 2.13 -0.76 -10.74
C GLU A 30 1.63 -1.35 -9.42
N ILE A 31 0.32 -1.29 -9.24
CA ILE A 31 -0.44 -2.10 -8.28
C ILE A 31 -0.96 -3.30 -9.08
N THR A 32 -0.10 -4.26 -9.42
CA THR A 32 -0.51 -5.47 -10.12
C THR A 32 -0.32 -6.72 -9.26
N THR A 33 -1.29 -7.62 -9.43
CA THR A 33 -1.36 -8.97 -8.90
C THR A 33 -0.22 -9.84 -9.44
N SER A 34 0.09 -10.92 -8.72
CA SER A 34 1.10 -11.92 -9.05
C SER A 34 1.14 -12.24 -10.55
N ASN A 35 2.26 -11.88 -11.18
CA ASN A 35 2.58 -12.26 -12.55
C ASN A 35 3.67 -13.34 -12.50
N ASP A 36 3.31 -14.56 -12.89
CA ASP A 36 4.20 -15.73 -12.84
C ASP A 36 5.48 -15.53 -13.67
N LYS A 37 5.42 -14.72 -14.73
CA LYS A 37 6.59 -14.41 -15.56
C LYS A 37 7.59 -13.47 -14.89
N LEU A 38 7.16 -12.77 -13.86
CA LEU A 38 7.98 -11.83 -13.09
C LEU A 38 8.40 -12.43 -11.75
N ASP A 39 8.28 -13.75 -11.55
CA ASP A 39 8.84 -14.43 -10.39
C ASP A 39 10.35 -14.13 -10.29
N PRO A 40 10.83 -13.51 -9.19
CA PRO A 40 12.26 -13.21 -9.01
C PRO A 40 13.14 -14.46 -8.96
N ALA A 41 12.58 -15.65 -8.67
CA ALA A 41 13.28 -16.90 -8.35
C ALA A 41 14.49 -16.68 -7.43
N SER A 42 14.32 -15.80 -6.46
CA SER A 42 15.33 -15.57 -5.43
C SER A 42 15.45 -16.79 -4.52
N PHE A 43 16.67 -17.04 -4.09
CA PHE A 43 16.95 -18.06 -3.10
C PHE A 43 16.67 -17.48 -1.70
N ILE A 44 15.86 -18.17 -0.91
CA ILE A 44 15.54 -17.80 0.47
C ILE A 44 16.08 -18.91 1.38
N GLU A 45 16.94 -18.53 2.31
CA GLU A 45 17.53 -19.40 3.31
C GLU A 45 17.13 -18.90 4.70
N ILE A 46 16.30 -19.67 5.42
CA ILE A 46 16.02 -19.42 6.84
C ILE A 46 17.21 -19.94 7.63
N VAL A 47 17.99 -19.04 8.23
CA VAL A 47 19.24 -19.36 8.95
C VAL A 47 18.91 -19.93 10.33
N ASP A 48 17.97 -19.28 11.00
CA ASP A 48 17.39 -19.69 12.28
C ASP A 48 15.98 -19.11 12.41
N SER A 49 15.35 -19.22 13.57
CA SER A 49 13.99 -18.71 13.78
C SER A 49 13.88 -17.20 13.59
N THR A 50 14.95 -16.43 13.74
CA THR A 50 14.98 -14.96 13.78
C THR A 50 15.71 -14.33 12.59
N SER A 51 16.43 -15.14 11.81
CA SER A 51 17.33 -14.67 10.76
C SER A 51 17.10 -15.38 9.44
N ALA A 52 17.21 -14.64 8.35
CA ALA A 52 17.10 -15.17 7.00
C ALA A 52 18.02 -14.44 6.01
N LEU A 53 18.42 -15.16 4.97
CA LEU A 53 19.20 -14.63 3.85
C LEU A 53 18.42 -14.81 2.56
N VAL A 54 18.12 -13.70 1.90
CA VAL A 54 17.50 -13.67 0.58
C VAL A 54 18.53 -13.24 -0.45
N LYS A 55 18.65 -14.01 -1.54
CA LYS A 55 19.59 -13.76 -2.64
C LYS A 55 18.85 -13.62 -3.94
N PHE A 56 18.96 -12.46 -4.57
CA PHE A 56 18.54 -12.25 -5.95
C PHE A 56 19.77 -12.21 -6.86
N GLN A 57 19.89 -13.22 -7.72
CA GLN A 57 21.05 -13.43 -8.59
C GLN A 57 20.58 -13.98 -9.95
N PRO A 58 19.80 -13.21 -10.73
CA PRO A 58 19.43 -13.64 -12.07
C PRO A 58 20.66 -13.63 -12.98
N ASP A 59 20.77 -14.61 -13.87
CA ASP A 59 21.79 -14.59 -14.91
C ASP A 59 21.46 -13.55 -16.01
N ALA A 60 22.36 -13.40 -16.98
CA ALA A 60 22.19 -12.42 -18.05
C ALA A 60 20.96 -12.70 -18.94
N ILE A 61 20.58 -13.97 -19.13
CA ILE A 61 19.42 -14.36 -19.94
C ILE A 61 18.15 -13.95 -19.21
N LYS A 62 18.06 -14.31 -17.92
CA LYS A 62 16.90 -14.00 -17.10
C LYS A 62 16.71 -12.50 -16.88
N GLN A 63 17.81 -11.73 -16.79
CA GLN A 63 17.74 -10.26 -16.74
C GLN A 63 17.15 -9.66 -18.02
N GLN A 64 17.43 -10.22 -19.19
CA GLN A 64 16.83 -9.77 -20.45
C GLN A 64 15.33 -10.08 -20.50
N GLU A 65 14.93 -11.28 -20.04
CA GLU A 65 13.52 -11.67 -19.94
C GLU A 65 12.75 -10.72 -19.01
N TYR A 66 13.28 -10.43 -17.82
CA TYR A 66 12.67 -9.47 -16.91
C TYR A 66 12.61 -8.06 -17.50
N ALA A 67 13.67 -7.60 -18.16
CA ALA A 67 13.69 -6.27 -18.78
C ALA A 67 12.59 -6.15 -19.85
N LYS A 68 12.34 -7.21 -20.62
CA LYS A 68 11.26 -7.27 -21.61
C LYS A 68 9.87 -7.24 -20.97
N GLU A 69 9.64 -8.08 -19.96
CA GLU A 69 8.33 -8.18 -19.31
C GLU A 69 7.99 -6.91 -18.50
N LEU A 70 8.99 -6.20 -17.97
CA LEU A 70 8.81 -4.92 -17.25
C LEU A 70 8.70 -3.68 -18.17
N GLY A 71 8.67 -3.88 -19.49
CA GLY A 71 8.60 -2.77 -20.47
C GLY A 71 9.87 -1.91 -20.54
N GLY A 72 10.99 -2.41 -20.01
CA GLY A 72 12.30 -1.78 -20.08
C GLY A 72 13.00 -2.01 -21.42
N ASN A 73 14.12 -1.34 -21.63
CA ASN A 73 14.97 -1.59 -22.79
C ASN A 73 15.95 -2.73 -22.47
N GLU A 74 15.78 -3.89 -23.13
CA GLU A 74 16.59 -5.11 -22.98
C GLU A 74 18.12 -4.86 -23.06
N THR A 75 18.53 -3.84 -23.81
CA THR A 75 19.96 -3.51 -24.00
C THR A 75 20.55 -2.61 -22.90
N LYS A 76 19.70 -1.99 -22.05
CA LYS A 76 20.11 -1.07 -20.98
C LYS A 76 20.20 -1.74 -19.60
N GLY A 77 19.91 -3.04 -19.50
CA GLY A 77 19.93 -3.81 -18.25
C GLY A 77 18.56 -3.86 -17.57
N LEU A 78 18.50 -4.54 -16.44
CA LEU A 78 17.26 -4.73 -15.68
C LEU A 78 16.94 -3.49 -14.83
N ALA A 79 15.77 -2.90 -15.07
CA ALA A 79 15.20 -1.84 -14.23
C ALA A 79 13.85 -2.31 -13.69
N GLY A 80 13.69 -2.30 -12.36
CA GLY A 80 12.49 -2.77 -11.68
C GLY A 80 12.67 -2.75 -10.17
N GLN A 81 11.65 -3.17 -9.44
CA GLN A 81 11.70 -3.32 -8.00
C GLN A 81 11.76 -4.80 -7.63
N PHE A 82 12.81 -5.17 -6.90
CA PHE A 82 12.90 -6.43 -6.18
C PHE A 82 12.44 -6.19 -4.74
N VAL A 83 11.39 -6.89 -4.31
CA VAL A 83 10.77 -6.70 -3.00
C VAL A 83 10.97 -7.95 -2.16
N VAL A 84 11.44 -7.78 -0.92
CA VAL A 84 11.45 -8.81 0.11
C VAL A 84 10.39 -8.45 1.15
N GLN A 85 9.49 -9.39 1.42
CA GLN A 85 8.45 -9.23 2.44
C GLN A 85 8.65 -10.27 3.52
N TYR A 86 8.63 -9.84 4.78
CA TYR A 86 8.66 -10.72 5.92
C TYR A 86 7.77 -10.17 7.03
N GLU A 87 7.41 -11.02 7.98
CA GLU A 87 6.68 -10.67 9.19
C GLU A 87 7.34 -11.41 10.36
N VAL A 88 7.36 -10.79 11.53
CA VAL A 88 7.81 -11.40 12.78
C VAL A 88 6.60 -11.79 13.64
N GLU A 89 6.78 -12.77 14.52
CA GLU A 89 5.78 -13.07 15.53
C GLU A 89 5.54 -11.82 16.36
N ARG A 90 4.27 -11.41 16.50
CA ARG A 90 3.92 -10.24 17.33
C ARG A 90 3.88 -10.62 18.80
N ASP A 91 4.26 -9.66 19.65
CA ASP A 91 4.22 -9.85 21.10
C ASP A 91 2.78 -10.01 21.61
N PRO A 92 2.46 -11.04 22.41
CA PRO A 92 1.13 -11.22 22.98
C PRO A 92 0.67 -10.06 23.87
N LEU A 93 1.59 -9.31 24.47
CA LEU A 93 1.31 -8.12 25.28
C LEU A 93 1.20 -6.84 24.45
N GLY A 94 1.24 -6.96 23.12
CA GLY A 94 0.97 -5.88 22.17
C GLY A 94 2.19 -5.06 21.76
N GLY A 95 3.39 -5.43 22.19
CA GLY A 95 4.63 -4.79 21.74
C GLY A 95 5.89 -5.30 22.43
N GLU A 96 7.04 -4.82 21.98
CA GLU A 96 8.33 -5.05 22.62
C GLU A 96 9.19 -3.79 22.64
N VAL A 97 10.02 -3.66 23.67
CA VAL A 97 11.00 -2.57 23.80
C VAL A 97 12.40 -3.16 23.76
N LEU A 98 13.18 -2.78 22.75
CA LEU A 98 14.59 -3.14 22.63
C LEU A 98 15.44 -1.98 23.15
N LEU A 99 16.43 -2.27 23.99
CA LEU A 99 17.35 -1.27 24.56
C LEU A 99 18.78 -1.62 24.17
N GLN A 100 19.52 -0.67 23.58
CA GLN A 100 20.92 -0.84 23.25
C GLN A 100 21.67 0.50 23.39
N ASP A 101 22.75 0.51 24.16
CA ASP A 101 23.65 1.66 24.33
C ASP A 101 22.96 2.98 24.71
N GLY A 102 21.89 2.89 25.51
CA GLY A 102 21.09 4.06 25.94
C GLY A 102 20.03 4.52 24.94
N TYR A 103 19.90 3.84 23.80
CA TYR A 103 18.83 4.02 22.82
C TYR A 103 17.78 2.93 22.97
N PHE A 104 16.54 3.24 22.58
CA PHE A 104 15.48 2.25 22.53
C PHE A 104 14.67 2.32 21.25
N VAL A 105 14.10 1.17 20.87
CA VAL A 105 13.06 1.06 19.85
C VAL A 105 11.86 0.39 20.50
N HIS A 106 10.67 0.95 20.31
CA HIS A 106 9.42 0.38 20.81
C HIS A 106 8.55 -0.02 19.63
N PHE A 107 8.35 -1.32 19.45
CA PHE A 107 7.41 -1.87 18.50
C PHE A 107 6.08 -2.09 19.22
N PHE A 108 4.99 -1.50 18.72
CA PHE A 108 3.66 -1.64 19.31
C PHE A 108 2.66 -2.08 18.24
N VAL A 109 2.23 -3.34 18.32
CA VAL A 109 1.28 -3.97 17.39
C VAL A 109 0.38 -4.94 18.18
N PRO A 110 -0.75 -4.48 18.75
CA PRO A 110 -1.69 -5.35 19.45
C PRO A 110 -2.30 -6.40 18.49
N LYS A 111 -2.31 -7.67 18.91
CA LYS A 111 -2.87 -8.78 18.10
C LYS A 111 -4.39 -8.76 18.02
N ASP A 112 -5.04 -8.45 19.14
CA ASP A 112 -6.50 -8.57 19.31
C ASP A 112 -7.13 -7.22 19.63
N ALA A 113 -6.72 -6.16 18.91
CA ALA A 113 -7.37 -4.88 19.04
C ALA A 113 -8.83 -5.00 18.62
N GLU A 114 -9.75 -4.57 19.48
CA GLU A 114 -11.16 -4.49 19.15
C GLU A 114 -11.33 -3.60 17.90
N VAL A 115 -12.09 -4.11 16.92
CA VAL A 115 -12.43 -3.32 15.75
C VAL A 115 -13.39 -2.23 16.23
N ILE A 116 -12.89 -1.01 16.32
CA ILE A 116 -13.72 0.15 16.67
C ILE A 116 -14.43 0.62 15.40
N PRO A 117 -15.77 0.66 15.39
CA PRO A 117 -16.53 1.26 14.29
C PRO A 117 -16.07 2.68 14.04
N LYS A 118 -15.88 3.03 12.77
CA LYS A 118 -15.39 4.35 12.36
C LYS A 118 -16.38 5.03 11.45
N HIS A 119 -16.37 6.36 11.49
CA HIS A 119 -17.05 7.18 10.50
C HIS A 119 -16.02 7.73 9.53
N VAL A 120 -16.08 7.29 8.27
CA VAL A 120 -15.14 7.67 7.22
C VAL A 120 -15.77 8.70 6.30
N TYR A 121 -15.10 9.84 6.11
CA TYR A 121 -15.49 10.88 5.19
C TYR A 121 -14.61 10.86 3.95
N PHE A 122 -15.20 10.64 2.78
CA PHE A 122 -14.53 10.73 1.49
C PHE A 122 -14.81 12.10 0.88
N VAL A 123 -13.79 12.95 0.82
CA VAL A 123 -13.88 14.27 0.19
C VAL A 123 -13.18 14.21 -1.17
N LEU A 124 -13.96 14.21 -2.24
CA LEU A 124 -13.54 13.81 -3.58
C LEU A 124 -13.52 14.99 -4.54
N ASP A 125 -12.33 15.31 -5.07
CA ASP A 125 -12.19 16.31 -6.13
C ASP A 125 -12.81 15.75 -7.43
N THR A 126 -13.81 16.46 -7.95
CA THR A 126 -14.47 16.17 -9.23
C THR A 126 -14.33 17.33 -10.22
N SER A 127 -13.36 18.23 -9.98
CA SER A 127 -13.05 19.36 -10.85
C SER A 127 -12.65 18.92 -12.26
N GLY A 128 -12.69 19.86 -13.21
CA GLY A 128 -12.31 19.58 -14.59
C GLY A 128 -10.89 19.02 -14.76
N SER A 129 -9.98 19.27 -13.80
CA SER A 129 -8.60 18.74 -13.82
C SER A 129 -8.52 17.21 -13.61
N MET A 130 -9.59 16.63 -13.06
CA MET A 130 -9.74 15.20 -12.83
C MET A 130 -10.27 14.46 -14.06
N TYR A 131 -10.66 15.20 -15.11
CA TYR A 131 -11.20 14.61 -16.33
C TYR A 131 -10.31 13.52 -16.93
N GLY A 132 -10.94 12.46 -17.44
CA GLY A 132 -10.27 11.31 -18.05
C GLY A 132 -9.84 10.26 -17.02
N THR A 133 -8.60 9.76 -17.16
CA THR A 133 -8.11 8.60 -16.42
C THR A 133 -8.16 8.78 -14.90
N LYS A 134 -7.90 9.99 -14.37
CA LYS A 134 -7.90 10.23 -12.92
C LYS A 134 -9.27 10.00 -12.30
N LEU A 135 -10.33 10.55 -12.92
CA LEU A 135 -11.70 10.36 -12.44
C LEU A 135 -12.15 8.90 -12.58
N GLN A 136 -11.73 8.19 -13.63
CA GLN A 136 -12.04 6.77 -13.76
C GLN A 136 -11.37 5.95 -12.65
N GLN A 137 -10.08 6.16 -12.41
CA GLN A 137 -9.34 5.51 -11.33
C GLN A 137 -9.93 5.83 -9.95
N LEU A 138 -10.38 7.07 -9.74
CA LEU A 138 -11.05 7.46 -8.50
C LEU A 138 -12.35 6.65 -8.30
N LYS A 139 -13.16 6.50 -9.35
CA LYS A 139 -14.39 5.69 -9.29
C LYS A 139 -14.10 4.22 -9.00
N ASP A 140 -13.14 3.63 -9.70
CA ASP A 140 -12.78 2.22 -9.52
C ASP A 140 -12.24 1.96 -8.10
N ALA A 141 -11.42 2.87 -7.58
CA ALA A 141 -10.92 2.83 -6.21
C ALA A 141 -12.05 2.97 -5.19
N MET A 142 -12.95 3.93 -5.38
CA MET A 142 -14.10 4.12 -4.49
C MET A 142 -15.01 2.90 -4.46
N THR A 143 -15.32 2.29 -5.61
CA THR A 143 -16.10 1.04 -5.66
C THR A 143 -15.44 -0.05 -4.83
N SER A 144 -14.12 -0.25 -5.01
CA SER A 144 -13.38 -1.27 -4.26
C SER A 144 -13.38 -1.00 -2.75
N ILE A 145 -13.25 0.28 -2.35
CA ILE A 145 -13.31 0.66 -0.93
C ILE A 145 -14.69 0.39 -0.36
N LEU A 146 -15.76 0.74 -1.08
CA LEU A 146 -17.14 0.53 -0.63
C LEU A 146 -17.47 -0.95 -0.46
N ASP A 147 -16.92 -1.83 -1.29
CA ASP A 147 -17.07 -3.29 -1.17
C ASP A 147 -16.40 -3.86 0.11
N ASP A 148 -15.35 -3.20 0.60
CA ASP A 148 -14.58 -3.61 1.78
C ASP A 148 -15.06 -2.95 3.10
N ILE A 149 -16.03 -2.03 3.03
CA ILE A 149 -16.57 -1.36 4.23
C ILE A 149 -17.35 -2.36 5.09
N LYS A 150 -17.11 -2.30 6.40
CA LYS A 150 -17.79 -3.17 7.36
C LYS A 150 -19.20 -2.66 7.64
N PRO A 151 -20.19 -3.55 7.88
CA PRO A 151 -21.57 -3.14 8.18
C PRO A 151 -21.71 -2.20 9.38
N GLU A 152 -20.79 -2.27 10.34
CA GLU A 152 -20.73 -1.41 11.52
C GLU A 152 -20.13 -0.02 11.27
N ASP A 153 -19.44 0.19 10.14
CA ASP A 153 -18.82 1.47 9.81
C ASP A 153 -19.86 2.43 9.20
N ALA A 154 -19.70 3.72 9.51
CA ALA A 154 -20.46 4.79 8.86
C ALA A 154 -19.62 5.43 7.76
N LEU A 155 -20.25 5.78 6.64
CA LEU A 155 -19.56 6.46 5.55
C LEU A 155 -20.29 7.74 5.16
N SER A 156 -19.55 8.71 4.63
CA SER A 156 -20.10 9.92 4.03
C SER A 156 -19.23 10.31 2.85
N ILE A 157 -19.87 10.60 1.71
CA ILE A 157 -19.17 11.01 0.49
C ILE A 157 -19.55 12.45 0.19
N VAL A 158 -18.53 13.27 0.02
CA VAL A 158 -18.64 14.67 -0.36
C VAL A 158 -17.83 14.86 -1.64
N GLU A 159 -18.49 15.20 -2.73
CA GLU A 159 -17.84 15.58 -3.97
C GLU A 159 -17.73 17.10 -4.02
N PHE A 160 -16.57 17.61 -4.44
CA PHE A 160 -16.39 19.05 -4.60
C PHE A 160 -15.82 19.39 -5.98
N ASN A 161 -16.37 20.45 -6.56
CA ASN A 161 -15.87 21.12 -7.75
C ASN A 161 -16.17 22.62 -7.63
N SER A 162 -16.87 23.22 -8.59
CA SER A 162 -17.45 24.56 -8.42
C SER A 162 -18.56 24.58 -7.35
N GLU A 163 -19.20 23.44 -7.11
CA GLU A 163 -20.22 23.22 -6.09
C GLU A 163 -19.80 22.09 -5.15
N ILE A 164 -20.49 21.97 -4.02
CA ILE A 164 -20.35 20.85 -3.08
C ILE A 164 -21.58 19.95 -3.21
N TYR A 165 -21.35 18.66 -3.42
CA TYR A 165 -22.38 17.64 -3.45
C TYR A 165 -22.14 16.66 -2.31
N ILE A 166 -23.18 16.39 -1.51
CA ILE A 166 -23.15 15.39 -0.46
C ILE A 166 -23.97 14.20 -0.94
N TRP A 167 -23.43 13.00 -0.84
CA TRP A 167 -24.17 11.79 -1.16
C TRP A 167 -25.05 11.38 0.01
N ASP A 168 -26.36 11.39 -0.22
CA ASP A 168 -27.36 10.82 0.67
C ASP A 168 -27.45 9.32 0.36
N ILE A 169 -26.79 8.53 1.21
CA ILE A 169 -26.68 7.07 1.04
C ILE A 169 -28.05 6.40 1.19
N GLU A 170 -28.90 6.89 2.10
CA GLU A 170 -30.22 6.28 2.36
C GLU A 170 -31.18 6.45 1.18
N ASN A 171 -31.11 7.59 0.49
CA ASN A 171 -31.98 7.92 -0.63
C ASN A 171 -31.29 7.76 -1.99
N GLU A 172 -30.06 7.24 -2.02
CA GLU A 172 -29.23 7.02 -3.21
C GLU A 172 -29.19 8.24 -4.15
N LYS A 173 -28.94 9.44 -3.59
CA LYS A 173 -28.95 10.68 -4.38
C LYS A 173 -27.89 11.68 -3.92
N SER A 174 -27.38 12.48 -4.86
CA SER A 174 -26.54 13.63 -4.55
C SER A 174 -27.39 14.84 -4.21
N ILE A 175 -27.14 15.46 -3.07
CA ILE A 175 -27.72 16.75 -2.68
C ILE A 175 -26.68 17.86 -2.81
N ILE A 176 -27.05 19.00 -3.40
CA ILE A 176 -26.17 20.17 -3.46
C ILE A 176 -26.18 20.82 -2.07
N ALA A 177 -25.00 20.98 -1.47
CA ALA A 177 -24.85 21.73 -0.24
C ALA A 177 -24.96 23.23 -0.57
N LYS A 178 -26.08 23.84 -0.22
CA LYS A 178 -26.31 25.27 -0.40
C LYS A 178 -25.70 26.05 0.76
N TRP A 179 -24.84 27.00 0.44
CA TRP A 179 -24.22 27.88 1.42
C TRP A 179 -24.65 29.32 1.09
N ASP A 180 -25.44 29.91 1.98
CA ASP A 180 -25.97 31.26 1.75
C ASP A 180 -24.99 32.38 2.20
N ASN A 181 -23.93 32.04 2.96
CA ASN A 181 -22.99 33.00 3.57
C ASN A 181 -21.52 32.81 3.13
N TYR A 182 -21.23 32.98 1.84
CA TYR A 182 -19.86 32.87 1.28
C TYR A 182 -18.82 33.81 1.93
N TRP A 183 -19.25 34.93 2.51
CA TRP A 183 -18.36 35.95 3.06
C TRP A 183 -17.98 35.69 4.52
N GLU A 184 -18.82 34.96 5.27
CA GLU A 184 -18.60 34.62 6.68
C GLU A 184 -19.06 33.17 6.96
N PRO A 185 -18.33 32.15 6.48
CA PRO A 185 -18.78 30.76 6.47
C PRO A 185 -18.88 30.07 7.85
N PHE A 186 -18.62 30.78 8.96
CA PHE A 186 -18.53 30.21 10.31
C PHE A 186 -19.09 31.12 11.42
N GLU A 187 -20.00 32.07 11.10
CA GLU A 187 -20.56 32.98 12.11
C GLU A 187 -21.16 32.24 13.33
N ASP A 188 -21.73 31.05 13.13
CA ASP A 188 -22.43 30.27 14.15
C ASP A 188 -21.58 29.18 14.83
N LEU A 189 -20.26 29.12 14.59
CA LEU A 189 -19.35 28.15 15.25
C LEU A 189 -18.74 28.66 16.58
N ALA A 190 -19.32 29.71 17.17
CA ALA A 190 -18.89 30.29 18.46
C ALA A 190 -19.76 29.84 19.65
#